data_AF-A0A7Z9G811-F1
#
_entry.id   AF-A0A7Z9G811-F1
#
_cell.length_a   1.000
_cell.length_b   1.000
_cell.length_c   1.000
_cell.angle_alpha   90.00
_cell.angle_beta   90.00
_cell.angle_gamma   90.00
#
_symmetry.space_group_name_H-M   'P 1'
#
loop_
_entity.id
_entity.type
_entity.pdbx_description
1 polymer ?
#
loop_
_entity_poly.entity_id
_entity_poly.type
_entity_poly.pdbx_seq_one_letter_code
_entity_poly.pdbx_strand_id
1 'polypeptide(L)'
;MIREFKRFQLEATKLGRNVVFQITVFEKTERNRTKLFAETQCSDPLHFIIQFIIRDATSFDNLIEKFVQQLTHRGFSPVQYRIRDDGKWQTWIPIKVAHSSKTGSAKA
;
A
#
# COMPACT_ATOMS: atom_id res chain seq x y z
N MET A 1 22.55 5.75 -0.53
CA MET A 1 22.35 4.85 -1.69
C MET A 1 20.89 4.43 -1.73
N ILE A 2 20.25 4.42 -2.91
CA ILE A 2 18.88 3.91 -3.11
C ILE A 2 19.00 2.61 -3.88
N ARG A 3 18.32 1.56 -3.44
CA ARG A 3 18.23 0.28 -4.16
C ARG A 3 16.81 -0.27 -4.11
N GLU A 4 16.43 -1.05 -5.12
CA GLU A 4 15.17 -1.79 -5.08
C GLU A 4 15.23 -2.83 -3.95
N PHE A 5 14.23 -2.83 -3.09
CA PHE A 5 14.12 -3.72 -1.94
C PHE A 5 13.14 -4.87 -2.20
N LYS A 6 11.96 -4.55 -2.75
CA LYS A 6 10.88 -5.54 -2.95
C LYS A 6 9.84 -5.02 -3.95
N ARG A 7 9.07 -5.91 -4.57
CA ARG A 7 7.86 -5.56 -5.31
C ARG A 7 6.65 -6.26 -4.72
N PHE A 8 5.50 -5.62 -4.73
CA PHE A 8 4.25 -6.25 -4.33
C PHE A 8 3.09 -5.77 -5.21
N GLN A 9 2.03 -6.55 -5.22
CA GLN A 9 0.74 -6.17 -5.76
C GLN A 9 -0.28 -6.07 -4.64
N LEU A 10 -1.21 -5.15 -4.78
CA LEU A 10 -2.31 -5.01 -3.84
C LEU A 10 -3.60 -4.82 -4.61
N GLU A 11 -4.59 -5.64 -4.28
CA GLU A 11 -5.95 -5.56 -4.83
C GLU A 11 -6.82 -4.73 -3.89
N ALA A 12 -7.57 -3.80 -4.46
CA ALA A 12 -8.60 -3.03 -3.77
C ALA A 12 -9.83 -2.87 -4.65
N THR A 13 -10.98 -2.64 -4.03
CA THR A 13 -12.23 -2.32 -4.74
C THR A 13 -12.56 -0.84 -4.64
N LYS A 14 -13.11 -0.24 -5.69
CA LYS A 14 -13.66 1.12 -5.68
C LYS A 14 -14.88 1.18 -6.60
N LEU A 15 -16.00 1.65 -6.08
CA LEU A 15 -17.26 1.79 -6.83
C LEU A 15 -17.66 0.49 -7.57
N GLY A 16 -17.50 -0.66 -6.92
CA GLY A 16 -17.84 -1.97 -7.49
C GLY A 16 -16.84 -2.53 -8.51
N ARG A 17 -15.65 -1.92 -8.66
CA ARG A 17 -14.60 -2.39 -9.57
C ARG A 17 -13.34 -2.79 -8.80
N ASN A 18 -12.68 -3.85 -9.23
CA ASN A 18 -11.40 -4.28 -8.67
C ASN A 18 -10.25 -3.61 -9.39
N VAL A 19 -9.27 -3.13 -8.62
CA VAL A 19 -8.07 -2.46 -9.08
C VAL A 19 -6.88 -3.15 -8.44
N VAL A 20 -5.91 -3.54 -9.26
CA VAL A 20 -4.64 -4.12 -8.79
C VAL A 20 -3.53 -3.10 -8.95
N PHE A 21 -3.00 -2.62 -7.84
CA PHE A 21 -1.83 -1.76 -7.79
C PHE A 21 -0.57 -2.60 -7.93
N GLN A 22 0.39 -2.14 -8.73
CA GLN A 22 1.74 -2.70 -8.80
C GLN A 22 2.72 -1.74 -8.15
N ILE A 23 3.35 -2.15 -7.05
CA ILE A 23 4.17 -1.28 -6.22
C ILE A 23 5.61 -1.77 -6.21
N THR A 24 6.55 -0.85 -6.44
CA THR A 24 7.98 -1.08 -6.24
C THR A 24 8.42 -0.38 -4.95
N VAL A 25 9.07 -1.13 -4.07
CA VAL A 25 9.64 -0.66 -2.82
C VAL A 25 11.13 -0.46 -3.00
N PHE A 26 11.61 0.72 -2.66
CA PHE A 26 13.00 1.08 -2.60
C PHE A 26 13.43 1.24 -1.15
N GLU A 27 14.65 0.86 -0.83
CA GLU A 27 15.27 1.21 0.43
C GLU A 27 16.33 2.28 0.22
N LYS A 28 16.36 3.24 1.13
CA LYS A 28 17.38 4.27 1.19
C LYS A 28 18.03 4.24 2.57
N THR A 29 19.35 4.09 2.58
CA THR A 29 20.14 4.21 3.81
C THR A 29 20.75 5.60 3.87
N GLU A 30 20.45 6.34 4.94
CA GLU A 30 21.03 7.65 5.25
C GLU A 30 21.43 7.71 6.73
N ARG A 31 22.66 8.12 7.02
CA ARG A 31 23.16 8.39 8.39
C ARG A 31 22.75 7.31 9.41
N ASN A 32 23.03 6.04 9.10
CA ASN A 32 22.71 4.85 9.91
C ASN A 32 21.21 4.53 10.10
N ARG A 33 20.32 5.14 9.31
CA ARG A 33 18.89 4.79 9.28
C ARG A 33 18.51 4.24 7.90
N THR A 34 17.91 3.06 7.87
CA THR A 34 17.29 2.50 6.67
C THR A 34 15.83 2.89 6.64
N LYS A 35 15.38 3.44 5.52
CA LYS A 35 14.00 3.85 5.30
C LYS A 35 13.49 3.21 4.02
N LEU A 36 12.25 2.73 4.06
CA LEU A 36 11.57 2.21 2.89
C LEU A 36 10.70 3.28 2.24
N PHE A 37 10.72 3.29 0.91
CA PHE A 37 9.95 4.15 0.04
C PHE A 37 9.17 3.28 -0.93
N ALA A 38 7.93 3.61 -1.22
CA ALA A 38 7.15 2.91 -2.23
C ALA A 38 6.48 3.88 -3.17
N GLU A 39 6.53 3.54 -4.46
CA GLU A 39 5.89 4.29 -5.51
C GLU A 39 5.06 3.36 -6.40
N THR A 40 3.89 3.85 -6.79
CA THR A 40 3.06 3.21 -7.81
C THR A 40 2.26 4.27 -8.55
N GLN A 41 2.03 4.01 -9.83
CA GLN A 41 1.11 4.75 -10.67
C GLN A 41 0.00 3.78 -11.07
N CYS A 42 -1.24 4.17 -10.80
CA CYS A 42 -2.41 3.43 -11.24
C CYS A 42 -3.25 4.35 -12.13
N SER A 43 -3.71 3.81 -13.25
CA SER A 43 -4.75 4.44 -14.06
C SER A 43 -6.10 4.01 -13.49
N ASP A 44 -6.79 4.92 -12.80
CA ASP A 44 -8.18 4.69 -12.42
C ASP A 44 -9.04 4.68 -13.70
N PRO A 45 -10.01 3.77 -13.87
CA PRO A 45 -10.94 3.77 -15.01
C PRO A 45 -11.66 5.11 -15.23
N LEU A 46 -11.75 5.95 -14.19
CA LEU A 46 -12.28 7.31 -14.22
C LEU A 46 -11.21 8.35 -14.60
N HIS A 47 -10.11 7.92 -15.25
CA HIS A 47 -9.08 8.72 -15.93
C HIS A 47 -8.07 9.46 -15.03
N PHE A 48 -7.99 9.15 -13.74
CA PHE A 48 -7.00 9.76 -12.87
C PHE A 48 -5.77 8.85 -12.72
N ILE A 49 -4.59 9.38 -13.05
CA ILE A 49 -3.31 8.78 -12.64
C ILE A 49 -3.13 9.09 -11.16
N ILE A 50 -3.18 8.05 -10.33
CA ILE A 50 -3.00 8.19 -8.89
C ILE A 50 -1.58 7.76 -8.54
N GLN A 51 -0.77 8.73 -8.12
CA GLN A 51 0.54 8.45 -7.53
C GLN A 51 0.41 8.26 -6.01
N PHE A 52 0.94 7.14 -5.54
CA PHE A 52 1.13 6.89 -4.12
C PHE A 52 2.61 6.99 -3.80
N ILE A 53 2.94 7.75 -2.76
CA ILE A 53 4.29 7.89 -2.25
C ILE A 53 4.24 7.58 -0.76
N ILE A 54 4.94 6.52 -0.37
CA ILE A 54 5.15 6.20 1.04
C ILE A 54 6.59 6.55 1.38
N ARG A 55 6.75 7.29 2.48
CA ARG A 55 8.06 7.68 3.01
C ARG A 55 8.19 7.15 4.43
N ASP A 56 9.45 6.92 4.81
CA ASP A 56 9.84 6.65 6.19
C ASP A 56 9.14 5.43 6.81
N ALA A 57 8.94 4.36 6.03
CA ALA A 57 8.50 3.08 6.58
C ALA A 57 9.69 2.32 7.19
N THR A 58 9.50 1.79 8.40
CA THR A 58 10.54 1.09 9.18
C THR A 58 10.60 -0.41 8.91
N SER A 59 9.54 -0.96 8.33
CA SER A 59 9.43 -2.36 7.92
C SER A 59 8.49 -2.49 6.72
N PHE A 60 8.50 -3.67 6.08
CA PHE A 60 7.58 -3.94 4.99
C PHE A 60 6.11 -3.94 5.45
N ASP A 61 5.82 -4.47 6.64
CA ASP A 61 4.46 -4.46 7.19
C ASP A 61 3.97 -3.02 7.46
N ASN A 62 4.84 -2.16 8.02
CA ASN A 62 4.52 -0.75 8.22
C ASN A 62 4.29 0.00 6.89
N LEU A 63 4.99 -0.41 5.83
CA LEU A 63 4.77 0.12 4.49
C LEU A 63 3.39 -0.29 3.94
N ILE A 64 2.99 -1.55 4.11
CA ILE A 64 1.67 -2.03 3.72
C ILE A 64 0.58 -1.28 4.49
N GLU A 65 0.72 -1.13 5.81
CA GLU A 65 -0.22 -0.37 6.64
C GLU A 65 -0.40 1.08 6.14
N LYS A 66 0.71 1.78 5.88
CA LYS A 66 0.68 3.15 5.34
C LYS A 66 0.01 3.20 3.96
N PHE A 67 0.23 2.20 3.11
CA PHE A 67 -0.38 2.13 1.78
C PHE A 67 -1.90 1.92 1.88
N VAL A 68 -2.32 0.97 2.71
CA VAL A 68 -3.72 0.69 3.03
C VAL A 68 -4.41 1.95 3.54
N GLN A 69 -3.78 2.69 4.45
CA GLN A 69 -4.31 3.97 4.94
C GLN A 69 -4.50 5.00 3.83
N GLN A 70 -3.51 5.16 2.93
CA GLN A 70 -3.65 6.08 1.79
C GLN A 70 -4.75 5.65 0.82
N LEU A 71 -4.93 4.35 0.59
CA LEU A 71 -5.99 3.82 -0.25
C LEU A 71 -7.37 4.09 0.36
N THR A 72 -7.55 3.77 1.64
CA THR A 72 -8.80 4.01 2.37
C THR A 72 -9.17 5.49 2.39
N HIS A 73 -8.19 6.38 2.62
CA HIS A 73 -8.42 7.83 2.56
C HIS A 73 -8.87 8.30 1.17
N ARG A 74 -8.49 7.60 0.09
CA ARG A 74 -8.89 7.90 -1.29
C ARG A 74 -10.14 7.12 -1.74
N GLY A 75 -10.85 6.47 -0.81
CA GLY A 75 -12.11 5.78 -1.08
C GLY A 75 -11.97 4.39 -1.71
N PHE A 76 -10.78 3.79 -1.66
CA PHE A 76 -10.59 2.38 -2.03
C PHE A 76 -10.81 1.49 -0.81
N SER A 77 -11.31 0.28 -1.04
CA SER A 77 -11.41 -0.78 -0.02
C SER A 77 -10.36 -1.86 -0.31
N PRO A 78 -9.21 -1.87 0.41
CA PRO A 78 -8.15 -2.86 0.20
C PRO A 78 -8.64 -4.27 0.55
N VAL A 79 -8.25 -5.25 -0.26
CA VAL A 79 -8.71 -6.65 -0.14
C VAL A 79 -7.56 -7.56 0.26
N GLN A 80 -6.52 -7.61 -0.55
CA GLN A 80 -5.41 -8.56 -0.40
C GLN A 80 -4.15 -8.04 -1.09
N TYR A 81 -2.99 -8.54 -0.68
CA TYR A 81 -1.71 -8.24 -1.32
C TYR A 81 -0.90 -9.50 -1.58
N ARG A 82 0.00 -9.45 -2.55
CA ARG A 82 0.97 -10.53 -2.79
C ARG A 82 2.34 -9.96 -3.09
N ILE A 83 3.37 -10.69 -2.69
CA ILE A 83 4.76 -10.25 -2.81
C ILE A 83 5.37 -10.89 -4.06
N ARG A 84 6.26 -10.17 -4.75
CA ARG A 84 7.13 -10.78 -5.75
C ARG A 84 8.41 -11.24 -5.06
N ASP A 85 8.72 -12.52 -5.21
CA ASP A 85 9.87 -13.17 -4.61
C ASP A 85 10.44 -14.20 -5.59
N ASP A 86 11.77 -14.23 -5.75
CA ASP A 86 12.48 -15.03 -6.76
C ASP A 86 11.83 -14.97 -8.17
N GLY A 87 11.44 -13.76 -8.57
CA GLY A 87 10.81 -13.48 -9.87
C GLY A 87 9.35 -13.92 -9.98
N LYS A 88 8.81 -14.68 -9.02
CA LYS A 88 7.45 -15.22 -9.01
C LYS A 88 6.53 -14.43 -8.07
N TRP A 89 5.25 -14.41 -8.41
CA TRP A 89 4.22 -13.86 -7.53
C TRP A 89 3.81 -14.92 -6.50
N GLN A 90 3.92 -14.56 -5.23
CA GLN A 90 3.46 -15.41 -4.13
C GLN A 90 1.93 -15.44 -4.05
N THR A 91 1.40 -16.28 -3.16
CA THR A 91 -0.03 -16.36 -2.85
C THR A 91 -0.55 -15.04 -2.29
N TRP A 92 -1.82 -14.74 -2.57
CA TRP A 92 -2.50 -13.58 -2.01
C TRP A 92 -2.68 -13.73 -0.50
N ILE A 93 -2.37 -12.65 0.22
CA ILE A 93 -2.48 -12.51 1.67
C ILE A 93 -3.59 -11.49 1.94
N PRO A 94 -4.65 -11.85 2.69
CA PRO A 94 -5.75 -10.94 2.98
C PRO A 94 -5.29 -9.77 3.84
N ILE A 95 -5.78 -8.57 3.54
CA ILE A 95 -5.53 -7.38 4.34
C ILE A 95 -6.48 -7.39 5.53
N LYS A 96 -5.91 -7.45 6.73
CA LYS A 96 -6.67 -7.27 7.97
C LYS A 96 -6.90 -5.78 8.17
N VAL A 97 -7.98 -5.25 7.57
CA VAL A 97 -8.39 -3.87 7.85
C VAL A 97 -8.92 -3.86 9.28
N ALA A 98 -8.12 -3.35 10.22
CA ALA A 98 -8.64 -2.98 11.53
C ALA A 98 -9.64 -1.84 11.28
N HIS A 99 -10.93 -2.16 11.27
CA HIS A 99 -11.98 -1.16 11.29
C HIS A 99 -11.73 -0.30 12.51
N SER A 100 -11.16 0.90 12.32
CA SER A 100 -11.26 1.94 13.34
C SER A 100 -12.74 2.33 13.34
N SER A 101 -13.51 1.63 14.16
CA SER A 101 -14.79 2.10 14.62
C SER A 101 -14.53 3.41 15.37
N LYS A 102 -14.54 4.52 14.63
CA LYS A 102 -14.93 5.80 15.22
C LYS A 102 -16.41 5.69 15.55
N THR A 103 -16.72 4.96 16.60
CA THR A 103 -17.98 5.08 17.33
C THR A 103 -17.96 6.48 17.90
N GLY A 104 -18.61 7.41 17.21
CA GLY A 104 -18.87 8.75 17.73
C GLY A 104 -19.67 8.61 19.02
N SER A 105 -18.98 8.65 20.15
CA SER A 105 -19.62 8.98 21.42
C SER A 105 -19.94 10.47 21.38
N ALA A 106 -21.08 10.82 20.78
CA ALA A 106 -21.74 12.06 21.11
C ALA A 106 -22.25 11.92 22.54
N LYS A 107 -21.50 12.49 23.48
CA LYS A 107 -21.89 12.67 24.88
C LYS A 107 -23.08 13.64 24.93
N ALA A 108 -24.10 13.20 25.67
CA ALA A 108 -25.07 13.90 26.51
C ALA A 108 -25.63 15.24 26.02
#